data_AF-A0A956IWT6-F1
#
_entry.id   AF-A0A956IWT6-F1
#
_cell.length_a   1.000
_cell.length_b   1.000
_cell.length_c   1.000
_cell.angle_alpha   90.00
_cell.angle_beta   90.00
_cell.angle_gamma   90.00
#
_symmetry.space_group_name_H-M   'P 1'
#
loop_
_entity.id
_entity.type
_entity.pdbx_description
1 polymer ?
#
loop_
_entity_poly.entity_id
_entity_poly.type
_entity_poly.pdbx_seq_one_letter_code
_entity_poly.pdbx_strand_id
1 'polypeptide(L)'
;GVYEMLFHGAGPFDNGAFKAEAVVANAAAVAAGGSVERFLKEILYDYVSFALFTASSMLRRDRGKGLGKLIEPLMSRLRPIG
;
A
#
# COMPACT_ATOMS: atom_id res chain seq x y z
N GLY A 1 -6.72 -11.48 7.92
CA GLY A 1 -7.29 -10.85 6.71
C GLY A 1 -6.26 -10.77 5.58
N VAL A 2 -6.61 -10.32 4.36
CA VAL A 2 -5.67 -10.33 3.21
C VAL A 2 -4.39 -9.51 3.48
N TYR A 3 -4.51 -8.34 4.12
CA TYR A 3 -3.39 -7.49 4.52
C TYR A 3 -2.51 -8.13 5.60
N GLU A 4 -3.11 -8.86 6.53
CA GLU A 4 -2.39 -9.55 7.61
C GLU A 4 -1.53 -10.67 7.06
N MET A 5 -2.06 -11.44 6.10
CA MET A 5 -1.28 -12.48 5.40
C MET A 5 -0.21 -11.86 4.51
N LEU A 6 -0.55 -10.79 3.78
CA LEU A 6 0.40 -10.12 2.89
C LEU A 6 1.59 -9.52 3.64
N PHE A 7 1.33 -8.86 4.77
CA PHE A 7 2.35 -8.15 5.53
C PHE A 7 2.93 -8.94 6.71
N HIS A 8 2.56 -10.22 6.86
CA HIS A 8 3.04 -11.08 7.93
C HIS A 8 4.58 -11.13 7.97
N GLY A 9 5.18 -10.64 9.07
CA GLY A 9 6.64 -10.54 9.24
C GLY A 9 7.35 -9.58 8.28
N ALA A 10 6.60 -8.87 7.43
CA ALA A 10 7.11 -8.05 6.35
C ALA A 10 6.90 -6.54 6.57
N GLY A 11 6.12 -6.16 7.59
CA GLY A 11 5.85 -4.77 7.97
C GLY A 11 4.34 -4.49 8.07
N PRO A 12 3.91 -3.24 7.91
CA PRO A 12 4.75 -2.05 8.01
C PRO A 12 5.39 -2.01 9.41
N PHE A 13 6.70 -1.74 9.47
CA PHE A 13 7.40 -1.52 10.75
C PHE A 13 7.12 -0.11 11.28
N ASP A 14 7.64 0.23 12.47
CA ASP A 14 7.38 1.52 13.13
C ASP A 14 7.75 2.75 12.27
N ASN A 15 8.70 2.59 11.34
CA ASN A 15 9.10 3.62 10.39
C ASN A 15 8.31 3.61 9.06
N GLY A 16 7.31 2.75 8.94
CA GLY A 16 6.51 2.55 7.72
C GLY A 16 7.20 1.73 6.62
N ALA A 17 8.38 1.16 6.88
CA ALA A 17 9.09 0.35 5.89
C ALA A 17 8.50 -1.06 5.77
N PHE A 18 8.76 -1.69 4.62
CA PHE A 18 8.44 -3.09 4.33
C PHE A 18 9.69 -3.86 3.93
N LYS A 19 9.73 -5.16 4.22
CA LYS A 19 10.68 -6.12 3.63
C LYS A 19 10.12 -6.59 2.29
N ALA A 20 10.63 -6.03 1.19
CA ALA A 20 10.08 -6.25 -0.15
C ALA A 20 10.02 -7.73 -0.53
N GLU A 21 11.08 -8.49 -0.24
CA GLU A 21 11.19 -9.92 -0.55
C GLU A 21 10.12 -10.74 0.19
N ALA A 22 9.87 -10.40 1.46
CA ALA A 22 8.86 -11.06 2.27
C ALA A 22 7.43 -10.72 1.79
N VAL A 23 7.18 -9.46 1.40
CA VAL A 23 5.88 -9.06 0.81
C VAL A 23 5.61 -9.83 -0.50
N VAL A 24 6.62 -9.98 -1.36
CA VAL A 24 6.48 -10.74 -2.62
C VAL A 24 6.23 -12.21 -2.36
N ALA A 25 6.96 -12.82 -1.42
CA ALA A 25 6.77 -14.23 -1.06
C ALA A 25 5.36 -14.49 -0.49
N ASN A 26 4.89 -13.63 0.40
CA ASN A 26 3.55 -13.70 0.96
C ASN A 26 2.48 -13.48 -0.11
N ALA A 27 2.69 -12.52 -1.02
CA ALA A 27 1.77 -12.24 -2.13
C ALA A 27 1.62 -13.44 -3.08
N ALA A 28 2.71 -14.16 -3.37
CA ALA A 28 2.66 -15.37 -4.18
C ALA A 28 1.78 -16.46 -3.52
N ALA A 29 1.84 -16.59 -2.20
CA ALA A 29 0.98 -17.51 -1.46
C ALA A 29 -0.51 -17.10 -1.47
N VAL A 30 -0.79 -15.79 -1.47
CA VAL A 30 -2.16 -15.24 -1.43
C VAL A 30 -2.80 -15.17 -2.82
N ALA A 31 -2.02 -14.92 -3.88
CA ALA A 31 -2.53 -14.73 -5.24
C ALA A 31 -3.06 -16.02 -5.90
N ALA A 32 -2.90 -17.20 -5.28
CA ALA A 32 -3.45 -18.49 -5.71
C ALA A 32 -3.23 -18.82 -7.21
N GLY A 33 -2.07 -18.44 -7.76
CA GLY A 33 -1.71 -18.66 -9.17
C GLY A 33 -2.05 -17.52 -10.13
N GLY A 34 -2.63 -16.42 -9.63
CA GLY A 34 -2.82 -15.17 -10.38
C GLY A 34 -1.54 -14.34 -10.51
N SER A 35 -1.63 -13.20 -11.22
CA SER A 35 -0.51 -12.26 -11.34
C SER A 35 -0.23 -11.59 -9.99
N VAL A 36 0.88 -11.97 -9.36
CA VAL A 36 1.37 -11.41 -8.09
C VAL A 36 1.59 -9.90 -8.21
N GLU A 37 2.12 -9.43 -9.35
CA GLU A 37 2.36 -8.01 -9.58
C GLU A 37 1.05 -7.20 -9.61
N ARG A 38 0.03 -7.71 -10.33
CA ARG A 38 -1.28 -7.04 -10.40
C ARG A 38 -1.93 -6.99 -9.01
N PHE A 39 -1.93 -8.12 -8.32
CA PHE A 39 -2.45 -8.23 -6.96
C PHE A 39 -1.75 -7.25 -6.01
N LEU A 40 -0.42 -7.18 -6.04
CA LEU A 40 0.34 -6.25 -5.21
C LEU A 40 0.03 -4.78 -5.52
N LYS A 41 -0.08 -4.40 -6.81
CA LYS A 41 -0.43 -3.04 -7.19
C LYS A 41 -1.80 -2.63 -6.66
N GLU A 42 -2.81 -3.48 -6.86
CA GLU A 42 -4.18 -3.24 -6.39
C GLU A 42 -4.22 -3.10 -4.87
N ILE A 43 -3.63 -4.06 -4.13
CA ILE A 43 -3.66 -4.06 -2.67
C ILE A 43 -2.86 -2.89 -2.08
N LEU A 44 -1.68 -2.57 -2.62
CA LEU A 44 -0.88 -1.44 -2.14
C LEU A 44 -1.55 -0.10 -2.45
N TYR A 45 -2.21 0.01 -3.61
CA TYR A 45 -2.98 1.20 -3.95
C TYR A 45 -4.12 1.43 -2.94
N ASP A 46 -4.88 0.40 -2.63
CA ASP A 46 -5.98 0.48 -1.65
C ASP A 46 -5.46 0.82 -0.25
N TYR A 47 -4.38 0.15 0.18
CA TYR A 47 -3.75 0.39 1.48
C TYR A 47 -3.30 1.84 1.63
N VAL A 48 -2.54 2.36 0.66
CA VAL A 48 -2.00 3.72 0.73
C VAL A 48 -3.11 4.76 0.57
N SER A 49 -4.13 4.49 -0.25
CA SER A 49 -5.32 5.34 -0.35
C SER A 49 -6.02 5.48 1.01
N PHE A 50 -6.22 4.37 1.71
CA PHE A 50 -6.84 4.36 3.03
C PHE A 50 -5.96 5.06 4.08
N ALA A 51 -4.66 4.81 4.08
CA ALA A 51 -3.71 5.47 4.98
C ALA A 51 -3.68 6.99 4.73
N LEU A 52 -3.66 7.43 3.48
CA LEU A 52 -3.70 8.84 3.11
C LEU A 52 -5.02 9.50 3.53
N PHE A 53 -6.15 8.83 3.32
CA PHE A 53 -7.46 9.32 3.77
C PHE A 53 -7.49 9.51 5.29
N THR A 54 -7.01 8.51 6.04
CA THR A 54 -6.95 8.55 7.51
C THR A 54 -5.98 9.62 8.01
N ALA A 55 -4.79 9.73 7.42
CA ALA A 55 -3.83 10.76 7.77
C ALA A 55 -4.38 12.17 7.47
N SER A 56 -5.07 12.33 6.34
CA SER A 56 -5.68 13.61 5.94
C SER A 56 -6.83 14.03 6.85
N SER A 57 -7.58 13.08 7.42
CA SER A 57 -8.65 13.40 8.38
C SER A 57 -8.11 13.86 9.74
N MET A 58 -6.92 13.40 10.12
CA MET A 58 -6.24 13.81 11.36
C MET A 58 -5.43 15.10 11.22
N LEU A 59 -5.09 15.52 9.99
CA LEU A 59 -4.37 16.74 9.71
C LEU A 59 -5.33 17.94 9.53
N ARG A 60 -4.90 19.14 9.94
CA ARG A 60 -5.60 20.39 9.58
C ARG A 60 -5.64 20.52 8.05
N ARG A 61 -6.74 21.07 7.51
CA ARG A 61 -7.07 21.12 6.05
C ARG A 61 -5.93 21.61 5.15
N ASP A 62 -5.09 22.51 5.66
CA ASP A 62 -3.91 23.08 4.98
C ASP A 62 -2.76 22.06 4.83
N ARG A 63 -2.48 21.27 5.86
CA ARG A 63 -1.42 20.25 5.84
C ARG A 63 -1.82 18.96 5.11
N GLY A 64 -3.10 18.59 5.12
CA GLY A 64 -3.61 17.44 4.35
C GLY A 64 -3.45 17.61 2.82
N LYS A 65 -3.61 18.84 2.30
CA LYS A 65 -3.43 19.13 0.87
C LYS A 65 -1.97 18.97 0.40
N GLY A 66 -1.00 19.28 1.26
CA GLY A 66 0.42 19.09 0.95
C GLY A 66 0.81 17.61 0.87
N LEU A 67 0.25 16.79 1.76
CA LEU A 67 0.51 15.35 1.79
C LEU A 67 -0.01 14.62 0.54
N GLY A 68 -1.21 14.97 0.08
CA GLY A 68 -1.78 14.40 -1.14
C GLY A 68 -0.90 14.65 -2.38
N LYS A 69 -0.39 15.88 -2.55
CA LYS A 69 0.49 16.24 -3.68
C LYS A 69 1.82 15.48 -3.68
N LEU A 70 2.38 15.18 -2.50
CA LEU A 70 3.63 14.45 -2.37
C LEU A 70 3.48 12.96 -2.73
N ILE A 71 2.31 12.39 -2.43
CA ILE A 71 2.03 10.96 -2.59
C ILE A 71 1.44 10.64 -3.97
N GLU A 72 0.81 11.61 -4.64
CA GLU A 72 0.22 11.45 -5.98
C GLU A 72 1.15 10.83 -7.05
N PRO A 73 2.44 11.22 -7.17
CA PRO A 73 3.36 10.58 -8.11
C PRO A 73 3.71 9.13 -7.77
N LEU A 74 3.64 8.75 -6.50
CA LEU A 74 3.87 7.37 -6.06
C LEU A 74 2.62 6.51 -6.31
N MET A 75 1.45 7.08 -6.05
CA MET A 75 0.15 6.44 -6.28
C MET A 75 -0.14 6.20 -7.76
N SER A 76 0.29 7.11 -8.65
CA SER A 76 0.12 6.93 -10.09
C SER A 76 0.83 5.68 -10.63
N ARG A 77 1.95 5.28 -10.01
CA ARG A 77 2.71 4.06 -10.35
C ARG A 77 2.04 2.78 -9.85
N LEU A 78 1.24 2.89 -8.80
CA LEU A 78 0.49 1.78 -8.21
C LEU A 78 -0.93 1.65 -8.80
N ARG A 79 -1.37 2.64 -9.58
CA ARG A 79 -2.71 2.66 -10.16
C ARG A 79 -2.95 1.35 -10.93
N PRO A 80 -4.00 0.58 -10.59
CA PRO A 80 -4.31 -0.65 -11.30
C PRO A 80 -4.48 -0.35 -12.79
N ILE A 81 -3.78 -1.12 -13.63
CA ILE A 81 -4.01 -1.09 -15.07
C ILE A 81 -5.27 -1.95 -15.29
N GLY A 82 -6.36 -1.29 -15.65
CA GLY A 82 -7.63 -1.93 -16.02
C GLY A 82 -7.48 -2.82 -17.24
#